data_AF-A0A9E7N9N5-F1
#
_entry.id   AF-A0A9E7N9N5-F1
#
_cell.length_a   1.000
_cell.length_b   1.000
_cell.length_c   1.000
_cell.angle_alpha   90.00
_cell.angle_beta   90.00
_cell.angle_gamma   90.00
#
_symmetry.space_group_name_H-M   'P 1'
#
loop_
_entity.id
_entity.type
_entity.pdbx_description
1 polymer ?
#
loop_
_entity_poly.entity_id
_entity_poly.type
_entity_poly.pdbx_seq_one_letter_code
_entity_poly.pdbx_strand_id
1 'polypeptide(L)'
;MSGDGGGDESPTEGEALFDLGAVVARLSDPDPAVRERGVATVRRTVDRNPSSCLPTVPVLRSMLGASTPDVHRDVAYCLEKLAAESPDDVAPSVPAVVEFLSKSSKSLDEETTNHLLGCLERVAEERPNAVASHVETVSDRLPDSGQERLGVTLESDASSEREDEVSNDEPASSAAPEHVVNFHVK
;
A
#
# COMPACT_ATOMS: atom_id res chain seq x y z
N MET A 1 -34.44 42.94 -34.86
CA MET A 1 -33.90 42.65 -33.51
C MET A 1 -34.82 41.64 -32.88
N SER A 2 -34.36 40.39 -32.76
CA SER A 2 -34.80 39.42 -31.76
C SER A 2 -33.70 38.37 -31.75
N GLY A 3 -32.70 38.62 -30.89
CA GLY A 3 -31.80 37.56 -30.48
C GLY A 3 -32.58 36.69 -29.50
N ASP A 4 -32.67 35.41 -29.80
CA ASP A 4 -33.00 34.40 -28.81
C ASP A 4 -31.79 33.48 -28.73
N GLY A 5 -30.93 33.81 -27.77
CA GLY A 5 -29.87 32.94 -27.32
C GLY A 5 -30.49 31.91 -26.40
N GLY A 6 -30.72 30.72 -26.93
CA GLY A 6 -30.89 29.50 -26.15
C GLY A 6 -29.70 28.61 -26.46
N GLY A 7 -28.61 28.78 -25.71
CA GLY A 7 -27.54 27.81 -25.68
C GLY A 7 -28.13 26.52 -25.11
N ASP A 8 -28.57 25.63 -26.01
CA ASP A 8 -28.75 24.22 -25.67
C ASP A 8 -27.34 23.62 -25.55
N GLU A 9 -26.67 23.94 -24.45
CA GLU A 9 -25.58 23.13 -23.95
C GLU A 9 -26.19 21.93 -23.22
N SER A 10 -26.85 21.07 -24.00
CA SER A 10 -27.04 19.69 -23.58
C SER A 10 -25.66 19.15 -23.22
N PRO A 11 -25.39 18.79 -21.95
CA PRO A 11 -24.12 18.21 -21.58
C PRO A 11 -23.95 16.94 -22.41
N THR A 12 -22.89 16.93 -23.22
CA THR A 12 -22.56 15.85 -24.13
C THR A 12 -22.65 14.51 -23.39
N GLU A 13 -23.62 13.68 -23.77
CA GLU A 13 -23.83 12.30 -23.28
C GLU A 13 -22.70 11.33 -23.73
N GLY A 14 -21.45 11.80 -23.76
CA GLY A 14 -20.28 11.09 -24.28
C GLY A 14 -19.28 10.63 -23.22
N GLU A 15 -19.35 11.17 -22.00
CA GLU A 15 -18.46 10.80 -20.90
C GLU A 15 -19.30 10.82 -19.63
N ALA A 16 -19.71 9.65 -19.14
CA ALA A 16 -20.17 9.53 -17.76
C ALA A 16 -18.96 9.82 -16.87
N LEU A 17 -18.64 11.10 -16.69
CA LEU A 17 -17.60 11.61 -15.82
C LEU A 17 -17.78 10.91 -14.50
N PHE A 18 -16.78 10.13 -14.11
CA PHE A 18 -16.73 9.55 -12.79
C PHE A 18 -16.82 10.70 -11.78
N ASP A 19 -18.00 10.92 -11.23
CA ASP A 19 -18.23 11.94 -10.22
C ASP A 19 -17.69 11.41 -8.89
N LEU A 20 -16.41 11.67 -8.67
CA LEU A 20 -15.69 11.29 -7.45
C LEU A 20 -16.42 11.82 -6.21
N GLY A 21 -16.97 13.03 -6.25
CA GLY A 21 -17.69 13.61 -5.12
C GLY A 21 -18.94 12.81 -4.78
N ALA A 22 -19.75 12.49 -5.79
CA ALA A 22 -20.93 11.65 -5.60
C ALA A 22 -20.57 10.21 -5.19
N VAL A 23 -19.45 9.66 -5.67
CA VAL A 23 -18.99 8.33 -5.27
C VAL A 23 -18.54 8.32 -3.81
N VAL A 24 -17.72 9.28 -3.38
CA VAL A 24 -17.27 9.41 -1.98
C VAL A 24 -18.45 9.63 -1.03
N ALA A 25 -19.43 10.44 -1.44
CA ALA A 25 -20.66 10.63 -0.68
C ALA A 25 -21.43 9.30 -0.48
N ARG A 26 -21.56 8.49 -1.55
CA ARG A 26 -22.21 7.18 -1.47
C ARG A 26 -21.45 6.20 -0.60
N LEU A 27 -20.11 6.17 -0.68
CA LEU A 27 -19.27 5.30 0.14
C LEU A 27 -19.39 5.60 1.64
N SER A 28 -19.69 6.85 1.99
CA SER A 28 -19.83 7.32 3.37
C SER A 28 -21.29 7.37 3.86
N ASP A 29 -22.24 6.92 3.04
CA ASP A 29 -23.66 7.00 3.35
C ASP A 29 -24.04 6.06 4.51
N PRO A 30 -24.92 6.48 5.45
CA PRO A 30 -25.39 5.59 6.51
C PRO A 30 -26.16 4.36 5.99
N ASP A 31 -26.76 4.42 4.80
CA ASP A 31 -27.48 3.30 4.19
C ASP A 31 -26.50 2.29 3.56
N PRO A 32 -26.48 1.01 4.04
CA PRO A 32 -25.62 -0.03 3.47
C PRO A 32 -25.84 -0.26 1.97
N ALA A 33 -27.08 -0.16 1.48
CA ALA A 33 -27.37 -0.35 0.06
C ALA A 33 -26.80 0.80 -0.80
N VAL A 34 -26.68 2.01 -0.25
CA VAL A 34 -26.06 3.14 -0.93
C VAL A 34 -24.53 2.97 -0.95
N ARG A 35 -23.93 2.51 0.16
CA ARG A 35 -22.50 2.19 0.22
C ARG A 35 -22.10 1.09 -0.76
N GLU A 36 -22.89 0.02 -0.84
CA GLU A 36 -22.69 -1.07 -1.79
C GLU A 36 -22.69 -0.56 -3.24
N ARG A 37 -23.61 0.32 -3.61
CA ARG A 37 -23.61 0.97 -4.94
C ARG A 37 -22.39 1.85 -5.15
N GLY A 38 -21.93 2.55 -4.11
CA GLY A 38 -20.69 3.32 -4.14
C GLY A 38 -19.50 2.44 -4.49
N VAL A 39 -19.32 1.33 -3.77
CA VAL A 39 -18.24 0.36 -4.00
C VAL A 39 -18.34 -0.27 -5.39
N ALA A 40 -19.55 -0.68 -5.81
CA ALA A 40 -19.76 -1.22 -7.15
C ALA A 40 -19.39 -0.21 -8.26
N THR A 41 -19.60 1.09 -8.01
CA THR A 41 -19.21 2.15 -8.94
C THR A 41 -17.69 2.29 -9.02
N VAL A 42 -17.00 2.28 -7.88
CA VAL A 42 -15.52 2.28 -7.83
C VAL A 42 -14.97 1.05 -8.55
N ARG A 43 -15.49 -0.15 -8.25
CA ARG A 43 -15.07 -1.41 -8.87
C ARG A 43 -15.18 -1.38 -10.40
N ARG A 44 -16.27 -0.84 -10.94
CA ARG A 44 -16.43 -0.71 -12.42
C ARG A 44 -15.52 0.35 -13.04
N THR A 45 -15.02 1.28 -12.24
CA THR A 45 -14.21 2.41 -12.73
C THR A 45 -12.74 2.10 -12.60
N VAL A 46 -12.32 1.39 -11.55
CA VAL A 46 -10.91 1.10 -11.27
C VAL A 46 -10.26 0.27 -12.39
N ASP A 47 -11.02 -0.59 -13.07
CA ASP A 47 -10.50 -1.36 -14.22
C ASP A 47 -10.27 -0.50 -15.48
N ARG A 48 -10.91 0.67 -15.57
CA ARG A 48 -10.84 1.56 -16.75
C ARG A 48 -9.96 2.77 -16.50
N ASN A 49 -10.00 3.31 -15.29
CA ASN A 49 -9.34 4.54 -14.91
C ASN A 49 -8.98 4.52 -13.40
N PRO A 50 -8.00 3.69 -12.99
CA PRO A 50 -7.64 3.50 -11.59
C PRO A 50 -7.16 4.80 -10.92
N SER A 51 -6.43 5.65 -11.64
CA SER A 51 -5.88 6.91 -11.11
C SER A 51 -6.97 7.87 -10.61
N SER A 52 -8.16 7.86 -11.24
CA SER A 52 -9.31 8.66 -10.79
C SER A 52 -9.97 8.13 -9.52
N CYS A 53 -9.74 6.87 -9.18
CA CYS A 53 -10.27 6.21 -8.00
C CYS A 53 -9.33 6.32 -6.78
N LEU A 54 -8.08 6.76 -6.93
CA LEU A 54 -7.11 6.92 -5.83
C LEU A 54 -7.64 7.73 -4.63
N PRO A 55 -8.39 8.83 -4.81
CA PRO A 55 -8.92 9.60 -3.68
C PRO A 55 -9.96 8.82 -2.85
N THR A 56 -10.45 7.68 -3.33
CA THR A 56 -11.38 6.81 -2.59
C THR A 56 -10.67 5.87 -1.62
N VAL A 57 -9.34 5.68 -1.73
CA VAL A 57 -8.53 4.78 -0.88
C VAL A 57 -8.81 4.96 0.62
N PRO A 58 -8.82 6.19 1.19
CA PRO A 58 -9.04 6.36 2.62
C PRO A 58 -10.42 5.89 3.07
N VAL A 59 -11.44 6.05 2.22
CA VAL A 59 -12.83 5.64 2.51
C VAL A 59 -12.96 4.13 2.39
N LEU A 60 -12.42 3.54 1.32
CA LEU A 60 -12.37 2.08 1.12
C LEU A 60 -11.66 1.39 2.29
N ARG A 61 -10.54 1.94 2.77
CA ARG A 61 -9.84 1.47 3.96
C ARG A 61 -10.74 1.44 5.20
N SER A 62 -11.47 2.52 5.46
CA SER A 62 -12.41 2.58 6.59
C SER A 62 -13.55 1.56 6.47
N MET A 63 -13.95 1.20 5.23
CA MET A 63 -15.01 0.24 4.98
C MET A 63 -14.61 -1.20 5.30
N LEU A 64 -13.32 -1.58 5.24
CA LEU A 64 -12.85 -2.92 5.63
C LEU A 64 -13.22 -3.27 7.09
N GLY A 65 -13.29 -2.29 8.00
CA GLY A 65 -13.63 -2.54 9.40
C GLY A 65 -15.12 -2.42 9.74
N ALA A 66 -15.95 -1.91 8.83
CA ALA A 66 -17.31 -1.44 9.14
C ALA A 66 -18.41 -2.01 8.21
N SER A 67 -18.04 -2.85 7.24
CA SER A 67 -18.95 -3.31 6.19
C SER A 67 -19.30 -4.80 6.30
N THR A 68 -20.16 -5.26 5.40
CA THR A 68 -20.57 -6.66 5.25
C THR A 68 -19.51 -7.46 4.47
N PRO A 69 -19.45 -8.79 4.61
CA PRO A 69 -18.49 -9.64 3.91
C PRO A 69 -18.54 -9.48 2.38
N ASP A 70 -19.72 -9.33 1.78
CA ASP A 70 -19.87 -9.09 0.33
C ASP A 70 -19.17 -7.81 -0.14
N VAL A 71 -19.21 -6.76 0.70
CA VAL A 71 -18.55 -5.49 0.43
C VAL A 71 -17.05 -5.60 0.62
N HIS A 72 -16.57 -6.41 1.57
CA HIS A 72 -15.14 -6.59 1.81
C HIS A 72 -14.41 -7.14 0.58
N ARG A 73 -15.00 -8.08 -0.16
CA ARG A 73 -14.41 -8.59 -1.40
C ARG A 73 -14.19 -7.49 -2.42
N ASP A 74 -15.24 -6.69 -2.68
CA ASP A 74 -15.18 -5.66 -3.70
C ASP A 74 -14.26 -4.50 -3.29
N VAL A 75 -14.20 -4.18 -1.99
CA VAL A 75 -13.23 -3.23 -1.42
C VAL A 75 -11.80 -3.75 -1.58
N ALA A 76 -11.54 -5.02 -1.24
CA ALA A 76 -10.22 -5.64 -1.38
C ALA A 76 -9.74 -5.64 -2.83
N TYR A 77 -10.62 -6.00 -3.78
CA TYR A 77 -10.34 -5.92 -5.22
C TYR A 77 -9.95 -4.50 -5.64
N CYS A 78 -10.71 -3.49 -5.20
CA CYS A 78 -10.41 -2.09 -5.53
C CYS A 78 -9.04 -1.67 -4.98
N LEU A 79 -8.73 -2.02 -3.72
CA LEU A 79 -7.44 -1.70 -3.10
C LEU A 79 -6.26 -2.36 -3.84
N GLU A 80 -6.40 -3.62 -4.27
CA GLU A 80 -5.38 -4.30 -5.08
C GLU A 80 -5.11 -3.55 -6.39
N LYS A 81 -6.17 -3.19 -7.12
CA LYS A 81 -6.04 -2.44 -8.38
C LYS A 81 -5.44 -1.06 -8.19
N LEU A 82 -5.79 -0.38 -7.11
CA LEU A 82 -5.23 0.93 -6.78
C LEU A 82 -3.78 0.81 -6.33
N ALA A 83 -3.39 -0.26 -5.64
CA ALA A 83 -2.01 -0.52 -5.28
C ALA A 83 -1.15 -0.83 -6.50
N ALA A 84 -1.72 -1.49 -7.52
CA ALA A 84 -1.05 -1.72 -8.80
C ALA A 84 -0.86 -0.43 -9.62
N GLU A 85 -1.70 0.59 -9.40
CA GLU A 85 -1.60 1.89 -10.07
C GLU A 85 -0.70 2.87 -9.31
N SER A 86 -0.91 3.02 -8.00
CA SER A 86 -0.12 3.89 -7.12
C SER A 86 0.05 3.24 -5.75
N PRO A 87 1.13 2.46 -5.56
CA PRO A 87 1.45 1.84 -4.28
C PRO A 87 1.68 2.87 -3.17
N ASP A 88 2.20 4.05 -3.51
CA ASP A 88 2.44 5.16 -2.57
C ASP A 88 1.16 5.66 -1.91
N ASP A 89 0.08 5.81 -2.68
CA ASP A 89 -1.22 6.27 -2.18
C ASP A 89 -1.91 5.19 -1.33
N VAL A 90 -1.62 3.92 -1.59
CA VAL A 90 -2.21 2.78 -0.86
C VAL A 90 -1.37 2.38 0.37
N ALA A 91 -0.08 2.68 0.42
CA ALA A 91 0.80 2.36 1.55
C ALA A 91 0.25 2.75 2.94
N PRO A 92 -0.43 3.91 3.14
CA PRO A 92 -1.06 4.27 4.40
C PRO A 92 -2.22 3.35 4.83
N SER A 93 -2.65 2.44 3.96
CA SER A 93 -3.70 1.45 4.22
C SER A 93 -3.14 0.10 4.69
N VAL A 94 -1.83 -0.15 4.57
CA VAL A 94 -1.19 -1.42 4.96
C VAL A 94 -1.53 -1.84 6.40
N PRO A 95 -1.41 -0.98 7.44
CA PRO A 95 -1.70 -1.41 8.80
C PRO A 95 -3.16 -1.87 9.00
N ALA A 96 -4.10 -1.18 8.35
CA ALA A 96 -5.52 -1.51 8.43
C ALA A 96 -5.85 -2.82 7.70
N VAL A 97 -5.22 -3.08 6.55
CA VAL A 97 -5.35 -4.34 5.80
C VAL A 97 -4.81 -5.51 6.62
N VAL A 98 -3.63 -5.37 7.22
CA VAL A 98 -3.02 -6.39 8.09
C VAL A 98 -3.86 -6.67 9.33
N GLU A 99 -4.35 -5.61 9.98
CA GLU A 99 -5.23 -5.74 11.15
C GLU A 99 -6.53 -6.48 10.78
N PHE A 100 -7.12 -6.18 9.62
CA PHE A 100 -8.31 -6.85 9.13
C PHE A 100 -8.07 -8.34 8.85
N LEU A 101 -6.97 -8.68 8.17
CA LEU A 101 -6.56 -10.08 7.94
C LEU A 101 -6.36 -10.85 9.24
N SER A 102 -5.76 -10.21 10.25
CA SER A 102 -5.52 -10.80 11.57
C SER A 102 -6.81 -11.13 12.31
N LYS A 103 -7.77 -10.21 12.29
CA LYS A 103 -9.06 -10.35 13.00
C LYS A 103 -10.01 -11.33 12.32
N SER A 104 -9.99 -11.39 10.98
CA SER A 104 -11.07 -12.02 10.21
C SER A 104 -10.73 -13.42 9.67
N SER A 105 -9.58 -13.99 10.04
CA SER A 105 -8.99 -15.16 9.37
C SER A 105 -9.80 -16.47 9.27
N LYS A 106 -10.88 -16.65 10.04
CA LYS A 106 -11.77 -17.82 9.92
C LYS A 106 -13.08 -17.55 9.18
N SER A 107 -13.38 -16.29 8.87
CA SER A 107 -14.65 -15.85 8.29
C SER A 107 -14.48 -15.15 6.94
N LEU A 108 -13.24 -14.99 6.45
CA LEU A 108 -12.98 -14.41 5.15
C LEU A 108 -12.99 -15.46 4.05
N ASP A 109 -13.60 -15.10 2.93
CA ASP A 109 -13.47 -15.83 1.69
C ASP A 109 -12.02 -15.79 1.18
N GLU A 110 -11.63 -16.87 0.50
CA GLU A 110 -10.30 -17.03 -0.10
C GLU A 110 -9.98 -15.91 -1.10
N GLU A 111 -10.97 -15.51 -1.90
CA GLU A 111 -10.84 -14.45 -2.91
C GLU A 111 -10.53 -13.09 -2.25
N THR A 112 -11.25 -12.72 -1.19
CA THR A 112 -10.98 -11.49 -0.42
C THR A 112 -9.57 -11.50 0.16
N THR A 113 -9.15 -12.64 0.72
CA THR A 113 -7.81 -12.82 1.28
C THR A 113 -6.74 -12.66 0.19
N ASN A 114 -6.96 -13.26 -0.99
CA ASN A 114 -6.04 -13.17 -2.13
C ASN A 114 -5.86 -11.72 -2.60
N HIS A 115 -6.96 -10.97 -2.76
CA HIS A 115 -6.90 -9.55 -3.15
C HIS A 115 -6.14 -8.69 -2.13
N LEU A 116 -6.35 -8.91 -0.82
CA LEU A 116 -5.64 -8.18 0.22
C LEU A 116 -4.14 -8.53 0.23
N LEU A 117 -3.79 -9.80 0.03
CA LEU A 117 -2.38 -10.21 -0.09
C LEU A 117 -1.73 -9.62 -1.35
N GLY A 118 -2.42 -9.62 -2.49
CA GLY A 118 -1.96 -8.98 -3.73
C GLY A 118 -1.77 -7.48 -3.56
N CYS A 119 -2.66 -6.80 -2.83
CA CYS A 119 -2.50 -5.40 -2.47
C CYS A 119 -1.20 -5.16 -1.66
N LEU A 120 -0.94 -6.00 -0.65
CA LEU A 120 0.27 -5.89 0.17
C LEU A 120 1.54 -6.18 -0.64
N GLU A 121 1.49 -7.13 -1.56
CA GLU A 121 2.60 -7.45 -2.47
C GLU A 121 2.97 -6.26 -3.35
N ARG A 122 2.00 -5.62 -4.00
CA ARG A 122 2.26 -4.42 -4.84
C ARG A 122 2.82 -3.25 -4.04
N VAL A 123 2.37 -3.09 -2.79
CA VAL A 123 2.99 -2.10 -1.90
C VAL A 123 4.39 -2.52 -1.49
N ALA A 124 4.64 -3.80 -1.22
CA ALA A 124 5.96 -4.30 -0.84
C ALA A 124 7.00 -4.17 -1.97
N GLU A 125 6.59 -4.31 -3.24
CA GLU A 125 7.47 -4.16 -4.41
C GLU A 125 8.10 -2.77 -4.51
N GLU A 126 7.38 -1.71 -4.10
CA GLU A 126 7.83 -0.32 -4.25
C GLU A 126 8.12 0.36 -2.89
N ARG A 127 7.49 -0.14 -1.82
CA ARG A 127 7.59 0.35 -0.43
C ARG A 127 7.74 -0.81 0.55
N PRO A 128 8.83 -1.58 0.48
CA PRO A 128 9.04 -2.75 1.35
C PRO A 128 8.98 -2.38 2.84
N ASN A 129 9.49 -1.20 3.21
CA ASN A 129 9.46 -0.68 4.58
C ASN A 129 8.04 -0.51 5.16
N ALA A 130 7.02 -0.28 4.33
CA ALA A 130 5.63 -0.16 4.79
C ALA A 130 5.06 -1.52 5.24
N VAL A 131 5.55 -2.62 4.66
CA VAL A 131 5.09 -3.99 4.93
C VAL A 131 6.05 -4.73 5.89
N ALA A 132 7.32 -4.31 5.95
CA ALA A 132 8.37 -4.91 6.78
C ALA A 132 8.01 -5.02 8.27
N SER A 133 7.25 -4.06 8.81
CA SER A 133 6.80 -4.09 10.22
C SER A 133 5.70 -5.13 10.49
N HIS A 134 5.16 -5.76 9.45
CA HIS A 134 3.99 -6.64 9.51
C HIS A 134 4.24 -8.03 8.95
N VAL A 135 5.47 -8.35 8.56
CA VAL A 135 5.84 -9.60 7.86
C VAL A 135 5.43 -10.83 8.64
N GLU A 136 5.67 -10.88 9.95
CA GLU A 136 5.29 -12.04 10.77
C GLU A 136 3.78 -12.32 10.70
N THR A 137 2.96 -11.27 10.67
CA THR A 137 1.51 -11.38 10.59
C THR A 137 1.04 -11.79 9.20
N VAL A 138 1.70 -11.30 8.15
CA VAL A 138 1.37 -11.64 6.76
C VAL A 138 1.83 -13.07 6.43
N SER A 139 3.01 -13.48 6.88
CA SER A 139 3.59 -14.81 6.66
C SER A 139 2.78 -15.93 7.33
N ASP A 140 2.20 -15.68 8.50
CA ASP A 140 1.25 -16.60 9.17
C ASP A 140 -0.02 -16.85 8.35
N ARG A 141 -0.30 -15.99 7.35
CA ARG A 141 -1.53 -16.02 6.54
C ARG A 141 -1.32 -16.42 5.09
N LEU A 142 -0.07 -16.49 4.64
CA LEU A 142 0.23 -16.98 3.30
C LEU A 142 0.00 -18.50 3.25
N PRO A 143 -0.72 -19.02 2.24
CA PRO A 143 -0.63 -20.45 1.94
C PRO A 143 0.83 -20.80 1.63
N ASP A 144 1.25 -22.07 1.78
CA ASP A 144 2.65 -22.50 1.59
C ASP A 144 3.30 -21.98 0.29
N SER A 145 2.52 -21.74 -0.78
CA SER A 145 2.98 -21.18 -2.06
C SER A 145 3.15 -19.66 -2.11
N GLY A 146 2.64 -18.91 -1.13
CA GLY A 146 2.73 -17.45 -1.05
C GLY A 146 3.95 -16.94 -0.28
N GLN A 147 4.52 -17.76 0.61
CA GLN A 147 5.68 -17.38 1.43
C GLN A 147 6.93 -17.11 0.58
N GLU A 148 7.09 -17.84 -0.53
CA GLU A 148 8.20 -17.63 -1.49
C GLU A 148 8.10 -16.29 -2.24
N ARG A 149 6.89 -15.76 -2.47
CA ARG A 149 6.69 -14.49 -3.22
C ARG A 149 7.04 -13.26 -2.39
N LEU A 150 6.63 -13.21 -1.13
CA LEU A 150 6.87 -12.05 -0.26
C LEU A 150 8.23 -12.10 0.45
N GLY A 151 8.79 -13.30 0.69
CA GLY A 151 10.12 -13.44 1.30
C GLY A 151 11.24 -12.83 0.44
N VAL A 152 11.21 -13.03 -0.88
CA VAL A 152 12.28 -12.58 -1.77
C VAL A 152 12.33 -11.05 -1.92
N THR A 153 11.18 -10.37 -1.93
CA THR A 153 11.11 -8.91 -2.11
C THR A 153 11.56 -8.16 -0.85
N LEU A 154 11.22 -8.65 0.35
CA LEU A 154 11.50 -7.95 1.60
C LEU A 154 12.94 -8.17 2.11
N GLU A 155 13.54 -9.33 1.83
CA GLU A 155 14.95 -9.59 2.17
C GLU A 155 15.94 -8.86 1.23
N SER A 156 15.53 -8.57 -0.01
CA SER A 156 16.40 -7.88 -0.99
C SER A 156 16.68 -6.42 -0.62
N ASP A 157 15.72 -5.70 -0.03
CA ASP A 157 15.90 -4.29 0.37
C ASP A 157 16.58 -4.12 1.73
N ALA A 158 16.37 -5.06 2.67
CA ALA A 158 17.03 -5.02 3.98
C ALA A 158 18.55 -5.26 3.91
N SER A 159 19.07 -5.76 2.77
CA SER A 159 20.50 -5.95 2.53
C SER A 159 21.22 -4.71 1.97
N SER A 160 20.52 -3.64 1.55
CA SER A 160 21.19 -2.50 0.88
C SER A 160 21.78 -1.44 1.82
N GLU A 161 21.55 -1.53 3.14
CA GLU A 161 22.03 -0.52 4.10
C GLU A 161 23.16 -1.04 5.02
N ARG A 162 24.08 -1.92 4.59
CA ARG A 162 25.27 -2.27 5.42
C ARG A 162 26.52 -2.68 4.63
N GLU A 163 26.93 -1.96 3.60
CA GLU A 163 28.29 -2.13 3.05
C GLU A 163 28.92 -0.81 2.60
N ASP A 164 29.15 0.12 3.53
CA ASP A 164 30.07 1.25 3.31
C ASP A 164 30.84 1.57 4.61
N GLU A 165 31.56 0.58 5.15
CA GLU A 165 32.72 0.90 6.00
C GLU A 165 33.75 -0.24 5.99
N VAL A 166 34.35 -0.53 4.82
CA VAL A 166 35.64 -1.22 4.77
C VAL A 166 36.52 -0.58 3.70
N SER A 167 37.42 0.30 4.13
CA SER A 167 38.86 0.17 3.86
C SER A 167 39.56 1.49 4.19
N ASN A 168 40.23 1.53 5.33
CA ASN A 168 41.60 2.01 5.29
C ASN A 168 42.49 0.98 5.99
N ASP A 169 43.02 0.12 5.13
CA ASP A 169 44.17 -0.75 5.31
C ASP A 169 45.37 0.05 5.86
N GLU A 170 46.02 -0.45 6.91
CA GLU A 170 47.47 -0.76 6.88
C GLU A 170 47.93 -1.31 8.25
N PRO A 171 48.43 -2.56 8.34
CA PRO A 171 49.13 -3.07 9.51
C PRO A 171 50.66 -2.98 9.38
N ALA A 172 51.27 -2.37 10.41
CA ALA A 172 52.61 -2.57 11.00
C ALA A 172 53.86 -2.75 10.10
N SER A 173 54.89 -1.89 10.28
CA SER A 173 56.26 -2.30 10.68
C SER A 173 57.29 -1.16 10.75
N SER A 174 58.04 -1.12 11.87
CA SER A 174 59.48 -0.79 11.96
C SER A 174 60.01 0.64 11.73
N ALA A 175 60.42 1.32 12.82
CA ALA A 175 61.80 1.82 13.00
C ALA A 175 62.02 2.46 14.40
N ALA A 176 62.95 1.90 15.19
CA ALA A 176 63.69 2.59 16.26
C ALA A 176 64.84 3.44 15.62
N PRO A 177 65.69 4.24 16.33
CA PRO A 177 66.03 4.23 17.76
C PRO A 177 66.31 5.63 18.40
N GLU A 178 66.98 5.62 19.57
CA GLU A 178 67.75 6.70 20.24
C GLU A 178 67.01 7.43 21.38
N HIS A 179 67.58 7.78 22.54
CA HIS A 179 68.75 7.41 23.35
C HIS A 179 68.67 8.35 24.60
N VAL A 180 69.20 7.92 25.75
CA VAL A 180 69.81 8.77 26.81
C VAL A 180 68.92 9.60 27.78
N VAL A 181 68.76 9.03 29.00
CA VAL A 181 68.86 9.58 30.39
C VAL A 181 68.46 11.02 30.74
N ASN A 182 67.74 11.19 31.88
CA ASN A 182 68.42 11.63 33.12
C ASN A 182 67.67 11.36 34.45
N PHE A 183 68.50 11.05 35.45
CA PHE A 183 68.26 10.99 36.90
C PHE A 183 67.70 12.32 37.46
N HIS A 184 66.91 12.30 38.55
CA HIS A 184 67.44 12.42 39.94
C HIS A 184 66.34 12.52 41.02
N VAL A 185 66.58 11.72 42.05
CA VAL A 185 66.19 11.74 43.48
C VAL A 185 65.87 13.11 44.11
N LYS A 186 64.82 13.15 44.93
CA LYS A 186 64.94 13.47 46.37
C LYS A 186 63.77 12.93 47.18
#